data_AF-A0A1U7NK61-F1
#
_entry.id   AF-A0A1U7NK61-F1
#
_cell.length_a   1.000
_cell.length_b   1.000
_cell.length_c   1.000
_cell.angle_alpha   90.00
_cell.angle_beta   90.00
_cell.angle_gamma   90.00
#
_symmetry.space_group_name_H-M   'P 1'
#
loop_
_entity.id
_entity.type
_entity.pdbx_description
1 polymer ?
#
loop_
_entity_poly.entity_id
_entity_poly.type
_entity_poly.pdbx_seq_one_letter_code
_entity_poly.pdbx_strand_id
1 'polypeptide(L)' 'MAKQYDKEFKEQVIQYVLDHPDLAYTQIAQQFGVHDTTIGGWVKSYKEHDDQVIVRGSGNYSSDEAKEIAHLK' A
#
# COMPACT_ATOMS: atom_id res chain seq x y z
N MET A 1 17.21 -5.53 0.14
CA MET A 1 16.73 -5.26 1.51
C MET A 1 15.24 -5.04 1.42
N ALA A 2 14.41 -5.85 2.11
CA ALA A 2 12.97 -5.62 2.12
C ALA A 2 12.71 -4.30 2.84
N LYS A 3 12.25 -3.28 2.11
CA LYS A 3 11.74 -2.03 2.71
C LYS A 3 10.50 -2.43 3.51
N GLN A 4 10.66 -2.62 4.82
CA GLN A 4 9.53 -2.83 5.71
C GLN A 4 8.94 -1.47 6.02
N TYR A 5 7.65 -1.31 5.72
CA TYR A 5 6.88 -0.16 6.16
C TYR A 5 6.25 -0.49 7.50
N ASP A 6 6.34 0.46 8.44
CA ASP A 6 5.71 0.37 9.75
C ASP A 6 4.21 0.13 9.66
N LYS A 7 3.65 -0.54 10.68
CA LYS A 7 2.20 -0.76 10.78
C LYS A 7 1.43 0.53 10.61
N GLU A 8 1.84 1.53 11.40
CA GLU A 8 1.18 2.81 11.54
C GLU A 8 1.19 3.56 10.21
N PHE A 9 2.29 3.46 9.47
CA PHE A 9 2.38 4.02 8.12
C PHE A 9 1.41 3.36 7.15
N LYS A 10 1.33 2.03 7.13
CA LYS A 10 0.37 1.31 6.27
C LYS A 10 -1.06 1.65 6.63
N GLU A 11 -1.39 1.67 7.92
CA GLU A 11 -2.71 2.00 8.42
C GLU A 11 -3.11 3.43 8.06
N GLN A 12 -2.19 4.40 8.22
CA GLN A 12 -2.40 5.78 7.82
C GLN A 12 -2.71 5.90 6.32
N VAL A 13 -1.96 5.21 5.47
CA VAL A 13 -2.18 5.25 4.01
C VAL A 13 -3.51 4.60 3.62
N ILE A 14 -3.84 3.45 4.20
CA ILE A 14 -5.11 2.75 3.95
C ILE A 14 -6.30 3.59 4.44
N GLN A 15 -6.21 4.18 5.63
CA GLN A 15 -7.24 5.08 6.15
C GLN A 15 -7.42 6.30 5.26
N TYR A 16 -6.33 6.91 4.78
CA TYR A 16 -6.40 8.05 3.86
C TYR A 16 -7.08 7.69 2.54
N VAL A 17 -6.83 6.50 2.01
CA VAL A 17 -7.57 5.97 0.85
C VAL A 17 -9.06 5.84 1.14
N LEU A 18 -9.43 5.31 2.31
CA LEU A 18 -10.84 5.08 2.67
C LEU A 18 -11.59 6.38 2.94
N ASP A 19 -10.92 7.39 3.51
CA ASP A 19 -11.45 8.73 3.75
C ASP A 19 -11.58 9.55 2.45
N HIS A 20 -10.71 9.28 1.48
CA HIS A 20 -10.68 9.96 0.18
C HIS A 20 -10.91 9.00 -1.01
N PRO A 21 -12.12 8.43 -1.14
CA PRO A 21 -12.45 7.55 -2.27
C PRO A 21 -12.44 8.28 -3.63
N ASP A 22 -12.51 9.62 -3.64
CA ASP A 22 -12.36 10.47 -4.82
C ASP A 22 -10.91 10.58 -5.32
N LEU A 23 -9.91 10.31 -4.45
CA LEU A 23 -8.50 10.38 -4.83
C LEU A 23 -8.03 9.08 -5.45
N ALA A 24 -7.34 9.18 -6.58
CA ALA A 24 -6.71 8.03 -7.20
C ALA A 24 -5.51 7.54 -6.37
N TYR A 25 -5.28 6.22 -6.35
CA TYR A 25 -4.12 5.63 -5.68
C TYR A 25 -2.79 6.23 -6.12
N THR A 26 -2.68 6.69 -7.37
CA THR A 26 -1.50 7.36 -7.92
C THR A 26 -1.22 8.72 -7.27
N GLN A 27 -2.26 9.46 -6.84
CA GLN A 27 -2.08 10.72 -6.12
C GLN A 27 -1.66 10.48 -4.67
N ILE A 28 -2.29 9.50 -4.02
CA ILE A 28 -1.96 9.11 -2.65
C ILE A 28 -0.53 8.53 -2.61
N ALA A 29 -0.17 7.67 -3.57
CA ALA A 29 1.18 7.17 -3.79
C ALA A 29 2.23 8.30 -3.87
N GLN A 30 1.96 9.35 -4.64
CA GLN A 30 2.85 10.51 -4.74
C GLN A 30 2.96 11.29 -3.43
N GLN A 31 1.86 11.51 -2.70
CA GLN A 31 1.90 12.20 -1.41
C GLN A 31 2.70 11.45 -0.35
N PHE A 32 2.52 10.13 -0.28
CA PHE A 32 3.15 9.29 0.74
C PHE A 32 4.50 8.68 0.31
N GLY A 33 4.91 8.90 -0.95
CA GLY A 33 6.15 8.33 -1.49
C GLY A 33 6.14 6.81 -1.60
N VAL A 34 4.96 6.22 -1.77
CA VAL A 34 4.74 4.77 -1.94
C VAL A 34 4.27 4.48 -3.36
N HIS A 35 4.37 3.23 -3.80
CA HIS A 35 3.86 2.85 -5.12
C HIS A 35 2.34 2.60 -5.06
N ASP A 36 1.59 2.97 -6.10
CA ASP A 36 0.14 2.79 -6.14
C ASP A 36 -0.26 1.31 -6.02
N THR A 37 0.49 0.40 -6.66
CA THR A 37 0.27 -1.05 -6.54
C THR A 37 0.55 -1.56 -5.13
N THR A 38 1.48 -0.93 -4.40
CA THR A 38 1.75 -1.26 -2.99
C THR A 38 0.55 -0.88 -2.13
N ILE A 39 -0.04 0.30 -2.37
CA ILE A 39 -1.26 0.75 -1.69
C ILE A 39 -2.43 -0.18 -2.01
N GLY A 40 -2.63 -0.52 -3.28
CA GLY A 40 -3.68 -1.46 -3.70
C GLY A 40 -3.55 -2.82 -3.02
N GLY A 41 -2.32 -3.34 -2.87
CA GLY A 41 -2.04 -4.56 -2.12
C GLY A 41 -2.39 -4.44 -0.65
N TRP A 42 -2.09 -3.31 -0.01
CA TRP A 42 -2.43 -3.06 1.40
C TRP A 42 -3.94 -2.96 1.61
N VAL A 43 -4.66 -2.21 0.76
CA VAL A 43 -6.11 -2.07 0.83
C VAL A 43 -6.81 -3.41 0.60
N LYS A 44 -6.31 -4.23 -0.34
CA LYS A 44 -6.84 -5.57 -0.58
C LYS A 44 -6.64 -6.46 0.65
N SER A 45 -5.42 -6.50 1.19
CA SER A 45 -5.11 -7.26 2.40
C SER A 45 -5.95 -6.79 3.59
N TYR A 46 -6.15 -5.48 3.74
CA TYR A 46 -7.01 -4.90 4.78
C TYR A 46 -8.46 -5.39 4.68
N LYS A 47 -9.02 -5.43 3.46
CA LYS A 47 -10.37 -5.97 3.22
C LYS A 47 -10.46 -7.49 3.42
N GLU A 48 -9.43 -8.23 3.06
CA GLU A 48 -9.38 -9.70 3.22
C GLU A 48 -9.23 -10.14 4.69
N HIS A 49 -8.75 -9.25 5.56
CA HIS A 49 -8.48 -9.53 6.96
C HIS A 49 -9.40 -8.80 7.96
N ASP A 50 -10.64 -8.49 7.55
CA ASP A 50 -11.66 -7.89 8.45
C ASP A 50 -11.17 -6.55 9.05
N ASP A 51 -10.73 -5.64 8.19
CA ASP A 51 -10.27 -4.28 8.54
C ASP A 51 -9.05 -4.25 9.49
N GLN A 52 -8.24 -5.31 9.48
CA GLN A 52 -7.01 -5.39 10.27
C GLN A 52 -5.77 -5.20 9.40
N VAL A 53 -4.94 -4.21 9.76
CA VAL A 53 -3.60 -4.06 9.18
C VAL A 53 -2.71 -5.17 9.73
N ILE A 54 -2.61 -6.26 8.98
CA ILE A 54 -1.77 -7.40 9.36
C ILE A 54 -0.31 -7.06 9.08
N VAL A 55 0.44 -6.76 10.14
CA VAL A 55 1.91 -6.65 10.11
C VAL A 55 2.46 -8.03 10.38
N ARG A 56 2.22 -8.97 9.48
CA ARG A 56 2.75 -10.31 9.69
C ARG A 56 4.27 -10.25 9.52
N GLY A 57 5.02 -10.49 10.60
CA GLY A 57 6.45 -10.73 10.53
C GLY A 57 6.72 -11.74 9.40
N SER A 58 7.41 -11.28 8.36
CA SER A 58 7.94 -12.07 7.24
C SER A 58 7.05 -13.21 6.74
N GLY A 59 5.74 -12.99 6.56
CA GLY A 59 4.83 -13.98 6.01
C GLY A 59 4.64 -13.78 4.51
N ASN A 60 5.53 -14.36 3.70
CA ASN A 60 5.40 -14.60 2.24
C ASN A 60 4.25 -13.84 1.54
N TYR A 61 4.37 -12.53 1.35
CA TYR A 61 3.59 -11.84 0.33
C TYR A 61 4.33 -11.99 -1.00
N SER A 62 4.37 -13.23 -1.49
CA SER A 62 4.72 -13.54 -2.86
C SER A 62 3.59 -13.03 -3.75
N SER A 63 3.58 -11.73 -4.02
CA SER A 63 3.13 -11.26 -5.32
C SER A 63 4.32 -10.54 -5.92
N ASP A 64 4.96 -11.32 -6.77
CA ASP A 64 5.69 -10.91 -7.96
C ASP A 64 5.13 -9.62 -8.58
N GLU A 65 5.96 -8.98 -9.39
CA GLU A 65 5.64 -7.78 -10.17
C GLU A 65 5.98 -6.46 -9.47
N ALA A 66 7.27 -6.35 -9.13
CA ALA A 66 8.03 -5.14 -9.44
C ALA A 66 8.02 -4.90 -10.96
N LYS A 67 6.85 -4.55 -11.52
CA LYS A 67 6.73 -4.01 -12.87
C LYS A 67 7.21 -2.57 -12.83
N GLU A 68 8.51 -2.44 -13.04
CA GLU A 68 9.09 -1.56 -14.05
C GLU A 68 8.41 -0.19 -14.28
N ILE A 69 9.14 0.87 -13.92
CA ILE A 69 9.48 2.02 -14.77
C ILE A 69 8.31 2.71 -15.52
N ALA A 70 7.86 3.87 -15.01
CA ALA A 70 7.50 5.04 -15.83
C ALA A 70 7.41 6.28 -14.92
N HIS A 71 8.45 7.12 -14.90
CA HIS A 71 8.40 8.43 -15.54
C HIS A 71 7.26 9.33 -15.05
N LEU A 72 7.57 10.20 -14.08
CA LEU A 72 6.99 11.54 -14.05
C LEU A 72 8.16 12.52 -13.90
N LYS A 73 8.32 13.31 -14.96
CA LYS A 73 9.33 14.35 -15.21
C LYS A 73 9.18 15.53 -14.25
#